data_AF-A0A1V5FVW1-F1
#
_entry.id   AF-A0A1V5FVW1-F1
#
_cell.length_a   1.000
_cell.length_b   1.000
_cell.length_c   1.000
_cell.angle_alpha   90.00
_cell.angle_beta   90.00
_cell.angle_gamma   90.00
#
_symmetry.space_group_name_H-M   'P 1'
#
loop_
_entity.id
_entity.type
_entity.pdbx_description
1 polymer ?
#
loop_
_entity_poly.entity_id
_entity_poly.type
_entity_poly.pdbx_seq_one_letter_code
_entity_poly.pdbx_strand_id
1 'polypeptide(L)'
;MIAPLPTNCGDACRAQALRDLNDLDALAHDPRTIDLIRSGRTMGCFYIESPAMRSLLKRLDCSTYEMVVAASSIIRPGVAESGMMQAFIERHFDPSKIEYAHPALEETLYETYGVMIYQEDVLRVACRVGGLTLGEADLLRRAISAKGRGKETMDRLTAKFFASCRRGGIAEETAAEIWRQIASFASYSFCKGHSAAFAVLSFQCAYIKARWPAEFLASVLNNGGGFYGPAAYIQEARRFGLRVLGPDVNRSERRYTGDSAEGWLRVGLKAIRGMTRERTEPIVRARRERPYAGLEDFLARSGAGQEEARTLILAGALDCFGQTRPQLSLDLDLCFGQRPAAGQPEMFA
;
A
#
# COMPACT_ATOMS: atom_id res chain seq x y z
N MET A 1 5.37 11.57 5.19
CA MET A 1 5.16 10.67 6.35
C MET A 1 6.01 9.41 6.14
N ILE A 2 7.32 9.60 6.04
CA ILE A 2 8.29 8.55 5.68
C ILE A 2 8.60 7.78 6.97
N ALA A 3 8.55 6.45 6.92
CA ALA A 3 9.01 5.58 7.99
C ALA A 3 10.40 6.05 8.47
N PRO A 4 10.70 6.09 9.78
CA PRO A 4 12.08 6.28 10.19
C PRO A 4 12.90 5.13 9.62
N LEU A 5 13.79 5.44 8.67
CA LEU A 5 14.82 4.54 8.17
C LEU A 5 15.58 3.91 9.35
N PRO A 6 16.10 2.68 9.19
CA PRO A 6 16.65 1.88 10.29
C PRO A 6 17.59 2.69 11.18
N THR A 7 17.39 2.62 12.49
CA THR A 7 18.24 3.28 13.49
C THR A 7 19.64 2.68 13.58
N ASN A 8 19.86 1.51 12.97
CA ASN A 8 21.16 0.82 12.90
C ASN A 8 21.97 1.13 11.62
N CYS A 9 21.42 1.88 10.67
CA CYS A 9 22.20 2.42 9.55
C CYS A 9 22.80 3.74 10.00
N GLY A 10 24.14 3.84 10.10
CA GLY A 10 24.82 5.09 10.41
C GLY A 10 24.33 6.25 9.52
N ASP A 11 24.43 7.49 10.00
CA ASP A 11 23.80 8.67 9.39
C ASP A 11 24.08 8.84 7.89
N ALA A 12 25.26 8.40 7.42
CA ALA A 12 25.64 8.41 6.00
C ALA A 12 24.79 7.46 5.14
N CYS A 13 24.47 6.25 5.63
CA CYS A 13 23.65 5.28 4.92
C CYS A 13 22.18 5.72 4.88
N ARG A 14 21.73 6.43 5.93
CA ARG A 14 20.40 7.04 5.99
C ARG A 14 20.26 8.23 5.03
N ALA A 15 21.29 9.07 4.95
CA ALA A 15 21.34 10.20 4.00
C ALA A 15 21.45 9.74 2.53
N GLN A 16 22.11 8.61 2.28
CA GLN A 16 22.13 7.99 0.95
C GLN A 16 20.76 7.41 0.59
N ALA A 17 20.14 6.63 1.48
CA ALA A 17 18.80 6.07 1.25
C ALA A 17 17.74 7.16 1.01
N LEU A 18 17.82 8.31 1.68
CA LEU A 18 16.92 9.45 1.43
C LEU A 18 17.17 10.14 0.09
N ARG A 19 18.41 10.16 -0.40
CA ARG A 19 18.74 10.68 -1.74
C ARG A 19 18.19 9.75 -2.81
N ASP A 20 18.43 8.45 -2.68
CA ASP A 20 17.95 7.44 -3.62
C ASP A 20 16.40 7.45 -3.73
N LEU A 21 15.69 7.74 -2.64
CA LEU A 21 14.22 7.79 -2.64
C LEU A 21 13.63 8.90 -3.51
N ASN A 22 14.37 9.98 -3.78
CA ASN A 22 13.90 11.06 -4.63
C ASN A 22 14.33 10.91 -6.10
N ASP A 23 15.16 9.92 -6.40
CA ASP A 23 15.65 9.63 -7.75
C ASP A 23 14.78 8.55 -8.40
N LEU A 24 13.73 8.97 -9.11
CA LEU A 24 12.79 8.04 -9.75
C LEU A 24 13.50 7.13 -10.76
N ASP A 25 14.48 7.63 -11.51
CA ASP A 25 15.18 6.83 -12.50
C ASP A 25 15.97 5.71 -11.84
N ALA A 26 16.66 6.00 -10.73
CA ALA A 26 17.34 4.98 -9.95
C ALA A 26 16.36 3.93 -9.38
N LEU A 27 15.20 4.36 -8.87
CA LEU A 27 14.18 3.44 -8.34
C LEU A 27 13.54 2.56 -9.42
N ALA A 28 13.25 3.15 -10.59
CA ALA A 28 12.59 2.48 -11.70
C ALA A 28 13.48 1.44 -12.38
N HIS A 29 14.80 1.55 -12.24
CA HIS A 29 15.78 0.61 -12.79
C HIS A 29 16.38 -0.32 -11.73
N ASP A 30 15.98 -0.21 -10.46
CA ASP A 30 16.48 -1.08 -9.40
C ASP A 30 15.91 -2.51 -9.51
N PRO A 31 16.75 -3.54 -9.73
CA PRO A 31 16.28 -4.90 -9.98
C PRO A 31 15.44 -5.46 -8.83
N ARG A 32 15.79 -5.17 -7.57
CA ARG A 32 15.05 -5.69 -6.41
C ARG A 32 13.64 -5.09 -6.30
N THR A 33 13.51 -3.81 -6.63
CA THR A 33 12.23 -3.09 -6.66
C THR A 33 11.34 -3.63 -7.76
N ILE A 34 11.91 -3.77 -8.97
CA ILE A 34 11.24 -4.35 -10.14
C ILE A 34 10.77 -5.78 -9.82
N ASP A 35 11.64 -6.63 -9.29
CA ASP A 35 11.28 -8.01 -8.93
C ASP A 35 10.17 -8.08 -7.88
N LEU A 36 10.16 -7.17 -6.90
CA LEU A 36 9.10 -7.10 -5.88
C LEU A 36 7.75 -6.75 -6.52
N ILE A 37 7.73 -5.79 -7.46
CA ILE A 37 6.53 -5.37 -8.20
C ILE A 37 6.05 -6.49 -9.14
N ARG A 38 6.93 -7.04 -9.99
CA ARG A 38 6.64 -8.15 -10.92
C ARG A 38 6.07 -9.37 -10.20
N SER A 39 6.63 -9.70 -9.04
CA SER A 39 6.15 -10.83 -8.23
C SER A 39 4.89 -10.52 -7.40
N GLY A 40 4.30 -9.32 -7.51
CA GLY A 40 3.10 -8.92 -6.78
C GLY A 40 3.25 -8.98 -5.25
N ARG A 41 4.49 -8.89 -4.74
CA ARG A 41 4.81 -8.91 -3.30
C ARG A 41 4.72 -7.51 -2.70
N THR A 42 3.66 -6.78 -3.05
CA THR A 42 3.50 -5.34 -2.80
C THR A 42 2.53 -5.04 -1.65
N MET A 43 2.27 -5.99 -0.74
CA MET A 43 1.51 -5.69 0.49
C MET A 43 2.21 -4.58 1.29
N GLY A 44 1.45 -3.59 1.74
CA GLY A 44 1.90 -2.36 2.40
C GLY A 44 2.42 -1.28 1.45
N CYS A 45 2.62 -1.58 0.16
CA CYS A 45 3.06 -0.57 -0.81
C CYS A 45 1.87 0.28 -1.25
N PHE A 46 2.01 1.59 -1.16
CA PHE A 46 0.97 2.54 -1.54
C PHE A 46 0.48 2.26 -2.97
N TYR A 47 -0.83 2.34 -3.19
CA TYR A 47 -1.50 2.24 -4.50
C TYR A 47 -1.47 0.87 -5.20
N ILE A 48 -0.46 0.05 -4.96
CA ILE A 48 -0.22 -1.24 -5.64
C ILE A 48 -0.48 -2.48 -4.76
N GLU A 49 -1.24 -2.35 -3.67
CA GLU A 49 -1.39 -3.39 -2.64
C GLU A 49 -2.63 -4.32 -2.80
N SER A 50 -3.70 -3.87 -3.48
CA SER A 50 -4.96 -4.63 -3.51
C SER A 50 -4.79 -6.02 -4.16
N PRO A 51 -5.60 -7.03 -3.82
CA PRO A 51 -5.49 -8.37 -4.40
C PRO A 51 -5.56 -8.37 -5.94
N ALA A 52 -6.50 -7.58 -6.48
CA ALA A 52 -6.69 -7.46 -7.93
C ALA A 52 -5.49 -6.80 -8.60
N MET A 53 -4.96 -5.74 -8.01
CA MET A 53 -3.77 -5.04 -8.51
C MET A 53 -2.52 -5.93 -8.46
N ARG A 54 -2.29 -6.62 -7.34
CA ARG A 54 -1.18 -7.58 -7.20
C ARG A 54 -1.22 -8.71 -8.22
N SER A 55 -2.42 -9.22 -8.51
CA SER A 55 -2.63 -10.21 -9.56
C SER A 55 -2.33 -9.63 -10.93
N LEU A 56 -2.80 -8.40 -11.21
CA LEU A 56 -2.54 -7.72 -12.48
C LEU A 56 -1.04 -7.46 -12.70
N LEU A 57 -0.31 -6.98 -11.69
CA LEU A 57 1.14 -6.74 -11.81
C LEU A 57 1.91 -8.01 -12.21
N LYS A 58 1.54 -9.17 -11.65
CA LYS A 58 2.09 -10.47 -12.04
C LYS A 58 1.73 -10.84 -13.47
N ARG A 59 0.46 -10.68 -13.84
CA ARG A 59 -0.04 -11.01 -15.19
C ARG A 59 0.61 -10.17 -16.26
N LEU A 60 0.89 -8.90 -15.98
CA LEU A 60 1.55 -7.95 -16.89
C LEU A 60 3.09 -8.04 -16.83
N ASP A 61 3.64 -8.90 -15.96
CA ASP A 61 5.09 -8.96 -15.75
C ASP A 61 5.72 -7.56 -15.52
N CYS A 62 5.02 -6.74 -14.75
CA CYS A 62 5.19 -5.29 -14.73
C CYS A 62 6.58 -4.84 -14.26
N SER A 63 7.44 -4.40 -15.19
CA SER A 63 8.83 -4.02 -14.92
C SER A 63 9.16 -2.54 -15.08
N THR A 64 8.28 -1.74 -15.69
CA THR A 64 8.54 -0.32 -15.97
C THR A 64 7.61 0.59 -15.19
N TYR A 65 8.03 1.85 -15.04
CA TYR A 65 7.23 2.90 -14.42
C TYR A 65 5.90 3.11 -15.17
N GLU A 66 5.96 3.23 -16.50
CA GLU A 66 4.81 3.43 -17.37
C GLU A 66 3.80 2.28 -17.24
N MET A 67 4.28 1.05 -17.07
CA MET A 67 3.40 -0.11 -16.89
C MET A 67 2.68 -0.08 -15.55
N VAL A 68 3.31 0.41 -14.48
CA VAL A 68 2.62 0.63 -13.19
C VAL A 68 1.55 1.72 -13.32
N VAL A 69 1.83 2.79 -14.06
CA VAL A 69 0.88 3.87 -14.35
C VAL A 69 -0.33 3.32 -15.13
N ALA A 70 -0.10 2.49 -16.15
CA ALA A 70 -1.16 1.85 -16.91
C ALA A 70 -1.96 0.84 -16.08
N ALA A 71 -1.27 -0.04 -15.34
CA ALA A 71 -1.89 -1.08 -14.51
C ALA A 71 -2.80 -0.48 -13.43
N SER A 72 -2.38 0.62 -12.79
CA SER A 72 -3.20 1.32 -11.79
C SER A 72 -4.39 2.07 -12.38
N SER A 73 -4.29 2.48 -13.65
CA SER A 73 -5.38 3.13 -14.35
C SER A 73 -6.41 2.12 -14.85
N ILE A 74 -5.98 0.93 -15.28
CA ILE A 74 -6.82 -0.10 -15.90
C ILE A 74 -7.56 -1.00 -14.90
N ILE A 75 -7.06 -1.15 -13.67
CA ILE A 75 -7.63 -2.04 -12.63
C ILE A 75 -8.91 -1.46 -11.99
N ARG A 76 -9.93 -1.22 -12.81
CA ARG A 76 -11.22 -0.61 -12.42
C ARG A 76 -12.39 -1.48 -12.87
N PRO A 77 -13.53 -1.47 -12.13
CA PRO A 77 -14.67 -2.32 -12.44
C PRO A 77 -15.13 -2.26 -13.90
N GLY A 78 -15.36 -1.06 -14.45
CA GLY A 78 -15.87 -0.95 -15.83
C GLY A 78 -14.88 -1.27 -16.93
N VAL A 79 -13.58 -1.11 -16.68
CA VAL A 79 -12.56 -1.48 -17.67
C VAL A 79 -12.40 -3.00 -17.73
N ALA A 80 -12.53 -3.68 -16.58
CA ALA A 80 -12.55 -5.14 -16.52
C ALA A 80 -13.77 -5.74 -17.22
N GLU A 81 -14.96 -5.13 -17.09
CA GLU A 81 -16.20 -5.59 -17.74
C GLU A 81 -16.20 -5.39 -19.26
N SER A 82 -15.51 -4.36 -19.75
CA SER A 82 -15.45 -4.02 -21.18
C SER A 82 -14.54 -4.90 -22.05
N GLY A 83 -13.77 -5.81 -21.45
CA GLY A 83 -12.72 -6.57 -22.15
C GLY A 83 -11.45 -5.78 -22.46
N MET A 84 -11.43 -4.45 -22.24
CA MET A 84 -10.26 -3.60 -22.48
C MET A 84 -9.04 -4.02 -21.66
N MET A 85 -9.23 -4.46 -20.41
CA MET A 85 -8.12 -4.98 -19.60
C MET A 85 -7.50 -6.23 -20.20
N GLN A 86 -8.32 -7.13 -20.75
CA GLN A 86 -7.84 -8.35 -21.38
C GLN A 86 -7.09 -8.03 -22.69
N ALA A 87 -7.66 -7.13 -23.52
CA ALA A 87 -7.01 -6.66 -24.74
C ALA A 87 -5.64 -6.00 -24.46
N PHE A 88 -5.55 -5.17 -23.42
CA PHE A 88 -4.29 -4.55 -23.01
C PHE A 88 -3.23 -5.59 -22.61
N ILE A 89 -3.62 -6.60 -21.82
CA ILE A 89 -2.71 -7.67 -21.39
C ILE A 89 -2.24 -8.49 -22.59
N GLU A 90 -3.15 -8.90 -23.48
CA GLU A 90 -2.78 -9.71 -24.65
C GLU A 90 -1.84 -8.97 -25.60
N ARG A 91 -2.14 -7.69 -25.87
CA ARG A 91 -1.32 -6.86 -26.76
C ARG A 91 0.03 -6.47 -26.15
N HIS A 92 0.13 -6.44 -24.81
CA HIS A 92 1.40 -6.25 -24.13
C HIS A 92 2.40 -7.37 -24.44
N PHE A 93 1.93 -8.63 -24.48
CA PHE A 93 2.78 -9.79 -24.77
C PHE A 93 2.90 -10.12 -26.25
N ASP A 94 1.87 -9.77 -27.03
CA ASP A 94 1.82 -10.06 -28.46
C ASP A 94 1.49 -8.78 -29.25
N PRO A 95 2.52 -8.02 -29.67
CA PRO A 95 2.34 -6.82 -30.48
C PRO A 95 1.63 -7.07 -31.82
N SER A 96 1.59 -8.30 -32.34
CA SER A 96 0.91 -8.63 -33.59
C SER A 96 -0.62 -8.51 -33.49
N LYS A 97 -1.16 -8.52 -32.26
CA LYS A 97 -2.60 -8.35 -31.96
C LYS A 97 -3.02 -6.89 -31.82
N ILE A 98 -2.10 -5.95 -31.99
CA ILE A 98 -2.41 -4.53 -31.93
C ILE A 98 -3.11 -4.16 -33.24
N GLU A 99 -4.42 -3.95 -33.16
CA GLU A 99 -5.23 -3.48 -34.27
C GLU A 99 -5.70 -2.06 -33.99
N TYR A 100 -5.32 -1.14 -34.87
CA TYR A 100 -5.81 0.22 -34.86
C TYR A 100 -6.94 0.37 -35.87
N ALA A 101 -8.09 0.87 -35.41
CA ALA A 101 -9.20 1.17 -36.32
C ALA A 101 -8.85 2.27 -37.35
N HIS A 102 -7.86 3.11 -37.04
CA HIS A 102 -7.38 4.17 -37.92
C HIS A 102 -5.92 4.54 -37.59
N PRO A 103 -5.05 4.90 -38.57
CA PRO A 103 -3.64 5.25 -38.31
C PRO A 103 -3.43 6.36 -37.28
N ALA A 104 -4.32 7.35 -37.23
CA ALA A 104 -4.26 8.43 -36.22
C ALA A 104 -4.39 7.93 -34.76
N LEU A 105 -4.96 6.74 -34.54
CA LEU A 105 -5.01 6.13 -33.20
C LEU A 105 -3.65 5.58 -32.78
N GLU A 106 -2.83 5.12 -33.72
CA GLU A 106 -1.47 4.65 -33.43
C GLU A 106 -0.62 5.77 -32.84
N GLU A 107 -0.63 6.95 -33.48
CA GLU A 107 0.07 8.15 -33.00
C GLU A 107 -0.33 8.54 -31.57
N THR A 108 -1.56 8.19 -31.16
CA THR A 108 -2.14 8.63 -29.89
C THR A 108 -2.07 7.58 -28.79
N LEU A 109 -2.21 6.30 -29.15
CA LEU A 109 -2.44 5.18 -28.24
C LEU A 109 -1.32 4.12 -28.31
N TYR A 110 -0.17 4.43 -28.92
CA TYR A 110 0.96 3.50 -28.97
C TYR A 110 1.42 3.06 -27.56
N GLU A 111 1.43 3.99 -26.59
CA GLU A 111 1.85 3.71 -25.20
C GLU A 111 0.93 2.73 -24.47
N THR A 112 -0.30 2.57 -24.96
CA THR A 112 -1.35 1.78 -24.33
C THR A 112 -1.87 0.67 -25.24
N TYR A 113 -1.09 0.29 -26.24
CA TYR A 113 -1.40 -0.80 -27.17
C TYR A 113 -2.76 -0.63 -27.87
N GLY A 114 -3.11 0.61 -28.24
CA GLY A 114 -4.38 0.91 -28.90
C GLY A 114 -5.60 0.85 -27.98
N VAL A 115 -5.41 0.80 -26.66
CA VAL A 115 -6.49 0.83 -25.66
C VAL A 115 -6.54 2.22 -25.03
N MET A 116 -7.69 2.88 -25.02
CA MET A 116 -7.85 4.12 -24.24
C MET A 116 -7.86 3.78 -22.75
N ILE A 117 -6.94 4.36 -21.97
CA ILE A 117 -6.79 4.11 -20.52
C ILE A 117 -6.86 5.42 -19.73
N TYR A 118 -6.52 6.54 -20.37
CA TYR A 118 -6.46 7.84 -19.73
C TYR A 118 -7.52 8.81 -20.24
N GLN A 119 -7.88 9.79 -19.41
CA GLN A 119 -8.68 10.94 -19.83
C GLN A 119 -8.00 11.67 -20.99
N GLU A 120 -6.67 11.81 -20.90
CA GLU A 120 -5.82 12.42 -21.91
C GLU A 120 -5.84 11.66 -23.25
N ASP A 121 -6.09 10.34 -23.24
CA ASP A 121 -6.26 9.57 -24.48
C ASP A 121 -7.53 9.99 -25.22
N VAL A 122 -8.64 10.10 -24.51
CA VAL A 122 -9.92 10.57 -25.08
C VAL A 122 -9.77 11.97 -25.66
N LEU A 123 -9.09 12.88 -24.94
CA LEU A 123 -8.84 14.23 -25.42
C LEU A 123 -8.02 14.21 -26.72
N ARG A 124 -6.91 13.47 -26.74
CA ARG A 124 -6.04 13.39 -27.92
C ARG A 124 -6.75 12.75 -29.12
N VAL A 125 -7.49 11.67 -28.92
CA VAL A 125 -8.26 11.01 -29.99
C VAL A 125 -9.36 11.94 -30.53
N ALA A 126 -10.12 12.60 -29.64
CA ALA A 126 -11.18 13.51 -30.05
C ALA A 126 -10.65 14.73 -30.83
N CYS A 127 -9.46 15.23 -30.49
CA CYS A 127 -8.79 16.27 -31.26
C CYS A 127 -8.25 15.76 -32.60
N ARG A 128 -7.50 14.65 -32.57
CA ARG A 128 -6.76 14.15 -33.75
C ARG A 128 -7.69 13.54 -34.81
N VAL A 129 -8.68 12.75 -34.38
CA VAL A 129 -9.65 12.08 -35.26
C VAL A 129 -10.87 12.97 -35.47
N GLY A 130 -11.40 13.54 -34.38
CA GLY A 130 -12.66 14.30 -34.41
C GLY A 130 -12.53 15.77 -34.80
N GLY A 131 -11.31 16.28 -34.97
CA GLY A 131 -11.05 17.70 -35.28
C GLY A 131 -11.59 18.67 -34.21
N LEU A 132 -11.78 18.20 -32.98
CA LEU A 132 -12.19 19.04 -31.86
C LEU A 132 -11.00 19.88 -31.37
N THR A 133 -11.28 21.08 -30.89
CA THR A 133 -10.28 21.83 -30.10
C THR A 133 -10.09 21.18 -28.73
N LEU A 134 -8.96 21.44 -28.05
CA LEU A 134 -8.72 20.92 -26.70
C LEU A 134 -9.82 21.34 -25.71
N GLY A 135 -10.33 22.57 -25.82
CA GLY A 135 -11.45 23.05 -25.00
C GLY A 135 -12.74 22.25 -25.26
N GLU A 136 -13.05 21.96 -26.52
CA GLU A 136 -14.19 21.12 -26.90
C GLU A 136 -14.01 19.66 -26.45
N ALA A 137 -12.79 19.13 -26.50
CA ALA A 137 -12.49 17.79 -26.03
C ALA A 137 -12.60 17.66 -24.50
N ASP A 138 -12.24 18.69 -23.73
CA ASP A 138 -12.51 18.70 -22.29
C ASP A 138 -14.01 18.86 -21.99
N LEU A 139 -14.74 19.67 -22.76
CA LEU A 139 -16.21 19.73 -22.68
C LEU A 139 -16.85 18.37 -22.98
N LEU A 140 -16.35 17.67 -24.00
CA LEU A 140 -16.74 16.29 -24.33
C LEU A 140 -16.53 15.37 -23.12
N ARG A 141 -15.32 15.34 -22.57
CA ARG A 141 -14.98 14.51 -21.39
C ARG A 141 -15.91 14.79 -20.21
N ARG A 142 -16.20 16.07 -19.92
CA ARG A 142 -17.11 16.46 -18.83
C ARG A 142 -18.56 16.05 -19.11
N ALA A 143 -19.06 16.29 -20.32
CA ALA A 143 -20.44 15.97 -20.71
C ALA A 143 -20.68 14.45 -20.64
N ILE A 144 -19.69 13.68 -21.08
CA ILE A 144 -19.67 12.23 -21.02
C ILE A 144 -19.82 11.72 -19.55
N SER A 145 -19.12 12.33 -18.59
CA SER A 145 -19.20 11.93 -17.17
C SER A 145 -20.44 12.48 -16.43
N ALA A 146 -21.21 13.41 -17.01
CA ALA A 146 -22.21 14.20 -16.30
C ALA A 146 -23.62 13.57 -16.18
N LYS A 147 -23.77 12.25 -16.35
CA LYS A 147 -25.04 11.49 -16.18
C LYS A 147 -26.28 12.21 -16.75
N GLY A 148 -26.19 12.70 -17.98
CA GLY A 148 -27.30 13.35 -18.70
C GLY A 148 -27.36 14.88 -18.60
N ARG A 149 -26.57 15.53 -17.74
CA ARG A 149 -26.42 17.00 -17.72
C ARG A 149 -25.43 17.43 -18.79
N GLY A 150 -25.95 17.76 -19.98
CA GLY A 150 -25.12 18.21 -21.12
C GLY A 150 -25.47 17.56 -22.46
N LYS A 151 -26.66 16.96 -22.60
CA LYS A 151 -27.11 16.30 -23.83
C LYS A 151 -26.95 17.16 -25.08
N GLU A 152 -27.35 18.43 -25.02
CA GLU A 152 -27.20 19.35 -26.15
C GLU A 152 -25.72 19.59 -26.55
N THR A 153 -24.84 19.74 -25.55
CA THR A 153 -23.39 19.86 -25.80
C THR A 153 -22.85 18.57 -26.40
N MET A 154 -23.30 17.42 -25.90
CA MET A 154 -22.92 16.10 -26.39
C MET A 154 -23.34 15.91 -27.84
N ASP A 155 -24.59 16.19 -28.19
CA ASP A 155 -25.13 16.07 -29.54
C ASP A 155 -24.37 16.98 -30.53
N ARG A 156 -24.09 18.23 -30.14
CA ARG A 156 -23.30 19.18 -30.94
C ARG A 156 -21.89 18.67 -31.21
N LEU A 157 -21.20 18.17 -30.18
CA LEU A 157 -19.84 17.66 -30.30
C LEU A 157 -19.80 16.35 -31.11
N THR A 158 -20.81 15.49 -30.95
CA THR A 158 -21.00 14.28 -31.76
C THR A 158 -21.11 14.63 -33.24
N ALA A 159 -22.02 15.55 -33.59
CA ALA A 159 -22.21 15.98 -34.98
C ALA A 159 -20.92 16.56 -35.58
N LYS A 160 -20.18 17.36 -34.79
CA LYS A 160 -18.89 17.92 -35.21
C LYS A 160 -17.84 16.83 -35.45
N PHE A 161 -17.74 15.84 -34.55
CA PHE A 161 -16.83 14.70 -34.66
C PHE A 161 -17.04 13.95 -35.98
N PHE A 162 -18.27 13.51 -36.25
CA PHE A 162 -18.60 12.76 -37.47
C PHE A 162 -18.43 13.61 -38.74
N ALA A 163 -18.78 14.90 -38.70
CA ALA A 163 -18.55 15.80 -39.82
C ALA A 163 -17.05 15.97 -40.12
N SER A 164 -16.21 16.01 -39.09
CA SER A 164 -14.76 16.05 -39.25
C SER A 164 -14.22 14.75 -39.84
N CYS A 165 -14.66 13.59 -39.33
CA CYS A 165 -14.28 12.29 -39.84
C CYS A 165 -14.59 12.15 -41.34
N ARG A 166 -15.79 12.55 -41.77
CA ARG A 166 -16.18 12.55 -43.19
C ARG A 166 -15.28 13.44 -44.04
N ARG A 167 -14.95 14.66 -43.58
CA ARG A 167 -14.01 15.55 -44.29
C ARG A 167 -12.59 14.97 -44.36
N GLY A 168 -12.19 14.21 -43.35
CA GLY A 168 -10.89 13.53 -43.28
C GLY A 168 -10.83 12.21 -44.05
N GLY A 169 -11.91 11.78 -44.71
CA GLY A 169 -11.96 10.53 -45.47
C GLY A 169 -12.04 9.26 -44.60
N ILE A 170 -12.42 9.37 -43.33
CA ILE A 170 -12.60 8.22 -42.43
C ILE A 170 -13.97 7.59 -42.71
N ALA A 171 -13.98 6.26 -42.94
CA ALA A 171 -15.21 5.49 -43.15
C ALA A 171 -16.19 5.65 -41.97
N GLU A 172 -17.48 5.64 -42.25
CA GLU A 172 -18.52 5.91 -41.24
C GLU A 172 -18.52 4.85 -40.14
N GLU A 173 -18.28 3.58 -40.50
CA GLU A 173 -18.16 2.45 -39.58
C GLU A 173 -16.97 2.63 -38.63
N THR A 174 -15.82 3.05 -39.17
CA THR A 174 -14.61 3.34 -38.38
C THR A 174 -14.83 4.51 -37.42
N ALA A 175 -15.45 5.59 -37.90
CA ALA A 175 -15.76 6.75 -37.07
C ALA A 175 -16.75 6.39 -35.94
N ALA A 176 -17.76 5.57 -36.25
CA ALA A 176 -18.74 5.09 -35.30
C ALA A 176 -18.10 4.19 -34.23
N GLU A 177 -17.17 3.31 -34.60
CA GLU A 177 -16.44 2.47 -33.65
C GLU A 177 -15.56 3.30 -32.72
N ILE A 178 -14.79 4.27 -33.25
CA ILE A 178 -13.96 5.17 -32.42
C ILE A 178 -14.84 5.96 -31.45
N TRP A 179 -15.97 6.47 -31.93
CA TRP A 179 -16.92 7.19 -31.11
C TRP A 179 -17.53 6.32 -30.01
N ARG A 180 -17.90 5.07 -30.34
CA ARG A 180 -18.40 4.08 -29.37
C ARG A 180 -17.39 3.85 -28.26
N GLN A 181 -16.11 3.71 -28.59
CA GLN A 181 -15.05 3.55 -27.61
C GLN A 181 -14.94 4.79 -26.70
N ILE A 182 -14.93 6.01 -27.26
CA ILE A 182 -14.92 7.27 -26.49
C ILE A 182 -16.11 7.34 -25.54
N ALA A 183 -17.31 7.05 -26.03
CA ALA A 183 -18.55 7.12 -25.25
C ALA A 183 -18.60 6.05 -24.13
N SER A 184 -18.04 4.87 -24.38
CA SER A 184 -17.94 3.80 -23.36
C SER A 184 -16.96 4.13 -22.23
N PHE A 185 -15.98 5.01 -22.51
CA PHE A 185 -14.91 5.38 -21.59
C PHE A 185 -15.35 6.31 -20.44
N ALA A 186 -16.56 6.86 -20.56
CA ALA A 186 -17.15 7.90 -19.74
C ALA A 186 -17.06 7.77 -18.23
N SER A 187 -17.28 6.54 -17.77
CA SER A 187 -17.55 6.24 -16.38
C SER A 187 -16.30 5.74 -15.64
N TYR A 188 -15.20 5.52 -16.38
CA TYR A 188 -14.03 4.80 -15.87
C TYR A 188 -12.69 5.45 -16.21
N SER A 189 -12.71 6.59 -16.92
CA SER A 189 -11.51 7.35 -17.29
C SER A 189 -10.70 7.83 -16.08
N PHE A 190 -9.37 7.74 -16.18
CA PHE A 190 -8.45 8.20 -15.13
C PHE A 190 -7.45 9.22 -15.65
N CYS A 191 -7.06 10.18 -14.81
CA CYS A 191 -6.06 11.18 -15.19
C CYS A 191 -4.66 10.57 -15.14
N LYS A 192 -3.96 10.55 -16.28
CA LYS A 192 -2.60 10.01 -16.41
C LYS A 192 -1.64 10.69 -15.43
N GLY A 193 -1.71 12.02 -15.32
CA GLY A 193 -0.85 12.79 -14.42
C GLY A 193 -1.01 12.42 -12.94
N HIS A 194 -2.24 12.15 -12.50
CA HIS A 194 -2.50 11.69 -11.13
C HIS A 194 -1.96 10.27 -10.89
N SER A 195 -2.17 9.38 -11.86
CA SER A 195 -1.65 8.01 -11.80
C SER A 195 -0.12 7.96 -11.78
N ALA A 196 0.52 8.81 -12.59
CA ALA A 196 1.96 8.99 -12.64
C ALA A 196 2.51 9.42 -11.27
N ALA A 197 1.97 10.49 -10.68
CA ALA A 197 2.41 10.96 -9.37
C ALA A 197 2.28 9.89 -8.26
N PHE A 198 1.24 9.06 -8.31
CA PHE A 198 1.04 7.99 -7.32
C PHE A 198 1.94 6.77 -7.57
N ALA A 199 2.29 6.49 -8.83
CA ALA A 199 3.26 5.46 -9.17
C ALA A 199 4.64 5.77 -8.57
N VAL A 200 5.07 7.04 -8.51
CA VAL A 200 6.32 7.43 -7.84
C VAL A 200 6.37 6.95 -6.38
N LEU A 201 5.30 7.23 -5.62
CA LEU A 201 5.17 6.75 -4.24
C LEU A 201 5.16 5.22 -4.14
N SER A 202 4.58 4.55 -5.15
CA SER A 202 4.54 3.09 -5.24
C SER A 202 5.94 2.49 -5.35
N PHE A 203 6.77 3.06 -6.24
CA PHE A 203 8.19 2.67 -6.40
C PHE A 203 9.00 2.95 -5.14
N GLN A 204 8.82 4.12 -4.51
CA GLN A 204 9.48 4.42 -3.24
C GLN A 204 9.12 3.39 -2.15
N CYS A 205 7.84 3.04 -1.99
CA CYS A 205 7.45 2.00 -1.04
C CYS A 205 8.05 0.63 -1.40
N ALA A 206 8.00 0.24 -2.66
CA ALA A 206 8.55 -1.03 -3.13
C ALA A 206 10.07 -1.10 -2.91
N TYR A 207 10.80 -0.01 -3.16
CA TYR A 207 12.25 0.09 -2.93
C TYR A 207 12.62 -0.09 -1.46
N ILE A 208 11.91 0.60 -0.56
CA ILE A 208 12.13 0.45 0.89
C ILE A 208 11.82 -0.98 1.30
N LYS A 209 10.69 -1.54 0.86
CA LYS A 209 10.28 -2.91 1.22
C LYS A 209 11.27 -3.96 0.69
N ALA A 210 11.84 -3.76 -0.50
CA ALA A 210 12.78 -4.69 -1.11
C ALA A 210 14.13 -4.76 -0.39
N ARG A 211 14.53 -3.68 0.30
CA ARG A 211 15.81 -3.58 1.02
C ARG A 211 15.69 -3.78 2.53
N TRP A 212 14.63 -3.21 3.10
CA TRP A 212 14.38 -3.17 4.54
C TRP A 212 12.96 -3.67 4.86
N PRO A 213 12.63 -4.93 4.51
CA PRO A 213 11.29 -5.48 4.70
C PRO A 213 10.83 -5.45 6.17
N ALA A 214 11.72 -5.64 7.14
CA ALA A 214 11.37 -5.66 8.56
C ALA A 214 10.95 -4.27 9.07
N GLU A 215 11.74 -3.25 8.76
CA GLU A 215 11.50 -1.85 9.11
C GLU A 215 10.26 -1.32 8.38
N PHE A 216 10.10 -1.69 7.10
CA PHE A 216 8.94 -1.33 6.29
C PHE A 216 7.66 -1.91 6.90
N LEU A 217 7.61 -3.22 7.16
CA LEU A 217 6.41 -3.87 7.70
C LEU A 217 6.13 -3.45 9.14
N ALA A 218 7.16 -3.22 9.97
CA ALA A 218 6.99 -2.62 11.28
C ALA A 218 6.34 -1.23 11.18
N SER A 219 6.73 -0.43 10.19
CA SER A 219 6.14 0.89 9.94
C SER A 219 4.70 0.83 9.46
N VAL A 220 4.37 -0.11 8.55
CA VAL A 220 2.99 -0.36 8.11
C VAL A 220 2.10 -0.78 9.29
N LEU A 221 2.56 -1.74 10.11
CA LEU A 221 1.86 -2.16 11.33
C LEU A 221 1.70 -1.01 12.32
N ASN A 222 2.72 -0.16 12.44
CA ASN A 222 2.67 0.99 13.32
C ASN A 222 1.65 2.05 12.89
N ASN A 223 1.33 2.12 11.59
CA ASN A 223 0.32 3.00 11.00
C ASN A 223 -1.10 2.39 11.02
N GLY A 224 -1.29 1.22 11.64
CA GLY A 224 -2.57 0.53 11.70
C GLY A 224 -2.84 -0.39 10.50
N GLY A 225 -1.88 -0.53 9.58
CA GLY A 225 -2.01 -1.35 8.38
C GLY A 225 -2.24 -0.52 7.12
N GLY A 226 -3.09 -1.04 6.23
CA GLY A 226 -3.32 -0.54 4.87
C GLY A 226 -4.56 -1.23 4.31
N PHE A 227 -4.44 -1.92 3.17
CA PHE A 227 -5.57 -2.68 2.62
C PHE A 227 -6.03 -3.84 3.51
N TYR A 228 -5.09 -4.50 4.22
CA TYR A 228 -5.37 -5.65 5.08
C TYR A 228 -5.28 -5.30 6.56
N GLY A 229 -5.83 -6.16 7.43
CA GLY A 229 -5.65 -6.05 8.87
C GLY A 229 -4.23 -6.43 9.35
N PRO A 230 -3.82 -6.03 10.57
CA PRO A 230 -2.46 -6.27 11.09
C PRO A 230 -1.96 -7.71 10.99
N ALA A 231 -2.82 -8.70 11.24
CA ALA A 231 -2.47 -10.11 11.16
C ALA A 231 -1.96 -10.53 9.78
N ALA A 232 -2.47 -9.93 8.69
CA ALA A 232 -2.02 -10.23 7.34
C ALA A 232 -0.59 -9.72 7.09
N TYR A 233 -0.22 -8.56 7.63
CA TYR A 233 1.15 -8.04 7.52
C TYR A 233 2.14 -8.84 8.38
N ILE A 234 1.70 -9.40 9.50
CA ILE A 234 2.52 -10.34 10.28
C ILE A 234 2.81 -11.61 9.47
N GLN A 235 1.82 -12.13 8.73
CA GLN A 235 2.06 -13.26 7.83
C GLN A 235 2.93 -12.87 6.63
N GLU A 236 2.78 -11.65 6.11
CA GLU A 236 3.65 -11.12 5.07
C GLU A 236 5.11 -11.05 5.55
N ALA A 237 5.37 -10.61 6.78
CA ALA A 237 6.71 -10.61 7.36
C ALA A 237 7.33 -12.01 7.34
N ARG A 238 6.55 -13.04 7.71
CA ARG A 238 7.00 -14.44 7.63
C ARG A 238 7.28 -14.90 6.19
N ARG A 239 6.46 -14.49 5.22
CA ARG A 239 6.68 -14.78 3.78
C ARG A 239 7.93 -14.10 3.24
N PHE A 240 8.34 -12.98 3.82
CA PHE A 240 9.63 -12.33 3.56
C PHE A 240 10.81 -12.98 4.31
N GLY A 241 10.59 -14.10 5.01
CA GLY A 241 11.62 -14.82 5.74
C GLY A 241 11.94 -14.24 7.12
N LEU A 242 11.17 -13.26 7.60
CA LEU A 242 11.42 -12.62 8.89
C LEU A 242 10.94 -13.49 10.05
N ARG A 243 11.76 -13.57 11.10
CA ARG A 243 11.38 -14.12 12.40
C ARG A 243 10.47 -13.14 13.11
N VAL A 244 9.19 -13.49 13.27
CA VAL A 244 8.24 -12.67 14.04
C VAL A 244 8.36 -13.01 15.51
N LEU A 245 8.92 -12.08 16.29
CA LEU A 245 9.12 -12.18 17.73
C LEU A 245 7.92 -11.59 18.47
N GLY A 246 7.42 -12.31 19.47
CA GLY A 246 6.35 -11.82 20.34
C GLY A 246 6.73 -10.56 21.14
N PRO A 247 5.75 -9.95 21.84
CA PRO A 247 6.06 -8.88 22.76
C PRO A 247 6.97 -9.40 23.89
N ASP A 248 7.79 -8.52 24.45
CA ASP A 248 8.74 -8.85 25.52
C ASP A 248 9.01 -7.57 26.33
N VAL A 249 8.77 -7.58 27.64
CA VAL A 249 8.94 -6.39 28.49
C VAL A 249 10.40 -5.91 28.57
N ASN A 250 11.37 -6.79 28.32
CA ASN A 250 12.80 -6.50 28.31
C ASN A 250 13.35 -6.14 26.93
N ARG A 251 12.62 -6.40 25.83
CA ARG A 251 13.12 -6.18 24.46
C ARG A 251 12.20 -5.39 23.54
N SER A 252 10.89 -5.45 23.74
CA SER A 252 9.93 -4.74 22.88
C SER A 252 9.87 -3.26 23.21
N GLU A 253 9.99 -2.43 22.19
CA GLU A 253 9.62 -1.03 22.28
C GLU A 253 8.10 -0.86 22.31
N ARG A 254 7.64 0.38 22.53
CA ARG A 254 6.21 0.69 22.45
C ARG A 254 5.66 0.37 21.06
N ARG A 255 6.38 0.74 20.01
CA ARG A 255 6.02 0.52 18.60
C ARG A 255 6.60 -0.81 18.11
N TYR A 256 6.04 -1.35 17.02
CA TYR A 256 6.68 -2.45 16.31
C TYR A 256 8.08 -2.01 15.86
N THR A 257 9.05 -2.89 16.00
CA THR A 257 10.42 -2.70 15.53
C THR A 257 10.81 -3.88 14.65
N GLY A 258 11.75 -3.68 13.75
CA GLY A 258 12.30 -4.73 12.92
C GLY A 258 13.72 -4.38 12.52
N ASP A 259 14.49 -5.42 12.24
CA ASP A 259 15.86 -5.32 11.74
C ASP A 259 16.00 -6.30 10.58
N SER A 260 16.16 -5.76 9.37
CA SER A 260 16.30 -6.60 8.18
C SER A 260 17.67 -7.26 8.06
N ALA A 261 18.71 -6.71 8.69
CA ALA A 261 20.04 -7.30 8.70
C ALA A 261 20.08 -8.55 9.60
N GLU A 262 19.39 -8.50 10.75
CA GLU A 262 19.24 -9.65 11.64
C GLU A 262 18.01 -10.53 11.32
N GLY A 263 17.17 -10.10 10.38
CA GLY A 263 16.05 -10.89 9.86
C GLY A 263 14.89 -11.10 10.83
N TRP A 264 14.54 -10.10 11.64
CA TRP A 264 13.44 -10.20 12.60
C TRP A 264 12.52 -8.98 12.65
N LEU A 265 11.27 -9.23 13.06
CA LEU A 265 10.27 -8.21 13.37
C LEU A 265 9.71 -8.51 14.76
N ARG A 266 9.72 -7.52 15.65
CA ARG A 266 9.24 -7.66 17.04
C ARG A 266 7.93 -6.91 17.24
N VAL A 267 6.98 -7.59 17.84
CA VAL A 267 5.70 -7.01 18.25
C VAL A 267 5.95 -5.97 19.34
N GLY A 268 5.50 -4.73 19.09
CA GLY A 268 5.58 -3.65 20.07
C GLY A 268 4.51 -3.76 21.16
N LEU A 269 4.78 -3.21 22.34
CA LEU A 269 3.85 -3.31 23.48
C LEU A 269 2.49 -2.67 23.19
N LYS A 270 2.42 -1.64 22.32
CA LYS A 270 1.16 -0.99 21.91
C LYS A 270 0.19 -1.92 21.17
N ALA A 271 0.69 -3.04 20.64
CA ALA A 271 -0.13 -4.00 19.90
C ALA A 271 -1.03 -4.82 20.83
N ILE A 272 -0.67 -4.89 22.11
CA ILE A 272 -1.41 -5.61 23.13
C ILE A 272 -2.66 -4.79 23.49
N ARG A 273 -3.82 -5.45 23.54
CA ARG A 273 -5.10 -4.80 23.80
C ARG A 273 -5.04 -4.04 25.13
N GLY A 274 -5.44 -2.77 25.12
CA GLY A 274 -5.48 -1.92 26.32
C GLY A 274 -4.13 -1.34 26.75
N MET A 275 -3.04 -1.58 26.01
CA MET A 275 -1.73 -0.97 26.28
C MET A 275 -1.62 0.41 25.61
N THR A 276 -2.03 1.45 26.33
CA THR A 276 -1.90 2.85 25.89
C THR A 276 -0.48 3.37 26.04
N ARG A 277 -0.23 4.62 25.63
CA ARG A 277 1.08 5.25 25.81
C ARG A 277 1.42 5.39 27.29
N GLU A 278 0.45 5.79 28.10
CA GLU A 278 0.57 6.03 29.54
C GLU A 278 0.96 4.76 30.29
N ARG A 279 0.53 3.60 29.79
CA ARG A 279 0.86 2.26 30.31
C ARG A 279 2.20 1.72 29.81
N THR A 280 2.52 1.96 28.54
CA THR A 280 3.75 1.42 27.93
C THR A 280 5.01 2.24 28.22
N GLU A 281 4.88 3.56 28.39
CA GLU A 281 6.03 4.45 28.62
C GLU A 281 6.76 4.16 29.95
N PRO A 282 6.07 3.96 31.09
CA PRO A 282 6.73 3.58 32.34
C PRO A 282 7.53 2.28 32.22
N ILE A 283 7.00 1.27 31.53
CA ILE A 283 7.67 -0.01 31.29
C ILE A 283 8.97 0.21 30.51
N VAL A 284 8.90 0.90 29.37
CA VAL A 284 10.07 1.15 28.53
C VAL A 284 11.09 2.04 29.26
N ARG A 285 10.64 3.04 30.02
CA ARG A 285 11.51 3.95 30.77
C ARG A 285 12.25 3.22 31.89
N ALA A 286 11.53 2.49 32.75
CA ALA A 286 12.12 1.81 33.89
C ALA A 286 13.16 0.77 33.46
N ARG A 287 12.89 0.02 32.38
CA ARG A 287 13.82 -0.93 31.76
C ARG A 287 15.21 -0.35 31.44
N ARG A 288 15.32 0.94 31.11
CA ARG A 288 16.59 1.54 30.66
C ARG A 288 17.69 1.51 31.72
N GLU A 289 17.33 1.48 32.99
CA GLU A 289 18.29 1.35 34.08
C GLU A 289 18.91 -0.06 34.12
N ARG A 290 18.07 -1.09 33.98
CA ARG A 290 18.45 -2.50 33.86
C ARG A 290 17.25 -3.35 33.42
N PRO A 291 17.47 -4.51 32.76
CA PRO A 291 16.41 -5.47 32.51
C PRO A 291 15.64 -5.87 33.78
N TYR A 292 14.36 -6.18 33.62
CA TYR A 292 13.53 -6.78 34.66
C TYR A 292 14.01 -8.19 34.97
N ALA A 293 14.21 -8.48 36.25
CA ALA A 293 14.67 -9.79 36.72
C ALA A 293 13.52 -10.81 36.87
N GLY A 294 12.30 -10.34 37.13
CA GLY A 294 11.13 -11.18 37.36
C GLY A 294 9.86 -10.35 37.54
N LEU A 295 8.76 -11.02 37.90
CA LEU A 295 7.44 -10.39 38.04
C LEU A 295 7.40 -9.30 39.11
N GLU A 296 7.94 -9.54 40.30
CA GLU A 296 7.95 -8.56 41.39
C GLU A 296 8.75 -7.30 41.04
N ASP A 297 9.96 -7.47 40.47
CA ASP A 297 10.80 -6.38 39.99
C ASP A 297 10.10 -5.58 38.88
N PHE A 298 9.37 -6.27 38.00
CA PHE A 298 8.54 -5.65 36.97
C PHE A 298 7.41 -4.82 37.57
N LEU A 299 6.62 -5.37 38.49
CA LEU A 299 5.49 -4.66 39.11
C LEU A 299 5.97 -3.43 39.90
N ALA A 300 7.02 -3.58 40.69
CA ALA A 300 7.57 -2.51 41.53
C ALA A 300 8.11 -1.33 40.70
N ARG A 301 8.81 -1.60 39.60
CA ARG A 301 9.48 -0.57 38.80
C ARG A 301 8.60 0.01 37.68
N SER A 302 7.72 -0.80 37.09
CA SER A 302 6.82 -0.31 36.02
C SER A 302 5.57 0.37 36.56
N GLY A 303 5.15 0.04 37.78
CA GLY A 303 3.89 0.49 38.36
C GLY A 303 2.65 -0.15 37.71
N ALA A 304 2.82 -1.23 36.94
CA ALA A 304 1.71 -1.93 36.31
C ALA A 304 0.74 -2.50 37.36
N GLY A 305 -0.56 -2.22 37.19
CA GLY A 305 -1.61 -2.81 38.02
C GLY A 305 -1.89 -4.27 37.66
N GLN A 306 -2.67 -4.96 38.50
CA GLN A 306 -2.98 -6.39 38.33
C GLN A 306 -3.56 -6.71 36.94
N GLU A 307 -4.58 -5.97 36.48
CA GLU A 307 -5.21 -6.21 35.16
C GLU A 307 -4.24 -5.99 33.98
N GLU A 308 -3.35 -5.00 34.10
CA GLU A 308 -2.34 -4.70 33.08
C GLU A 308 -1.29 -5.82 33.01
N ALA A 309 -0.74 -6.21 34.15
CA ALA A 309 0.21 -7.31 34.24
C ALA A 309 -0.42 -8.63 33.75
N ARG A 310 -1.66 -8.92 34.11
CA ARG A 310 -2.41 -10.09 33.62
C ARG A 310 -2.53 -10.08 32.09
N THR A 311 -2.87 -8.93 31.51
CA THR A 311 -2.95 -8.78 30.04
C THR A 311 -1.60 -9.01 29.37
N LEU A 312 -0.51 -8.50 29.94
CA LEU A 312 0.85 -8.69 29.45
C LEU A 312 1.31 -10.15 29.54
N ILE A 313 0.98 -10.86 30.62
CA ILE A 313 1.25 -12.31 30.79
C ILE A 313 0.53 -13.10 29.70
N LEU A 314 -0.78 -12.87 29.52
CA LEU A 314 -1.58 -13.58 28.51
C LEU A 314 -1.07 -13.32 27.09
N ALA A 315 -0.57 -12.12 26.81
CA ALA A 315 0.06 -11.76 25.54
C ALA A 315 1.47 -12.35 25.34
N GLY A 316 2.07 -12.94 26.38
CA GLY A 316 3.42 -13.49 26.35
C GLY A 316 4.55 -12.48 26.57
N ALA A 317 4.22 -11.24 26.95
CA ALA A 317 5.22 -10.20 27.13
C ALA A 317 6.17 -10.47 28.32
N LEU A 318 5.75 -11.31 29.27
CA LEU A 318 6.53 -11.70 30.46
C LEU A 318 7.17 -13.10 30.33
N ASP A 319 7.07 -13.74 29.16
CA ASP A 319 7.65 -15.08 28.93
C ASP A 319 9.20 -15.08 29.09
N CYS A 320 9.83 -13.91 29.04
CA CYS A 320 11.27 -13.72 29.27
C CYS A 320 11.75 -14.10 30.69
N PHE A 321 10.84 -14.26 31.66
CA PHE A 321 11.18 -14.67 33.02
C PHE A 321 11.34 -16.19 33.19
N GLY A 322 11.10 -16.97 32.13
CA GLY A 322 11.31 -18.42 32.13
C GLY A 322 10.23 -19.24 32.87
N GLN A 323 9.24 -18.57 33.48
CA GLN A 323 8.09 -19.19 34.12
C GLN A 323 6.94 -19.40 33.12
N THR A 324 6.07 -20.38 33.38
CA THR A 324 4.87 -20.58 32.56
C THR A 324 3.85 -19.48 32.80
N ARG A 325 3.03 -19.14 31.80
CA ARG A 325 1.98 -18.11 31.96
C ARG A 325 0.97 -18.42 33.08
N PRO A 326 0.53 -19.67 33.31
CA PRO A 326 -0.29 -20.00 34.47
C PRO A 326 0.41 -19.73 35.79
N GLN A 327 1.70 -20.06 35.90
CA GLN A 327 2.50 -19.78 37.10
C GLN A 327 2.62 -18.27 37.35
N LEU A 328 3.00 -17.49 36.33
CA LEU A 328 3.04 -16.02 36.42
C LEU A 328 1.68 -15.42 36.81
N SER A 329 0.58 -16.02 36.36
CA SER A 329 -0.77 -15.54 36.72
C SER A 329 -1.11 -15.81 38.19
N LEU A 330 -0.69 -16.95 38.73
CA LEU A 330 -0.84 -17.27 40.14
C LEU A 330 0.05 -16.38 41.01
N ASP A 331 1.32 -16.21 40.62
CA ASP A 331 2.27 -15.34 41.32
C ASP A 331 1.75 -13.90 41.36
N LEU A 332 1.16 -13.41 40.25
CA LEU A 332 0.50 -12.11 40.19
C LEU A 332 -0.64 -11.99 41.21
N ASP A 333 -1.49 -13.01 41.30
CA ASP A 333 -2.60 -13.01 42.27
C ASP A 333 -2.11 -13.05 43.72
N LEU A 334 -0.98 -13.70 43.99
CA LEU A 334 -0.34 -13.66 45.31
C LEU A 334 0.21 -12.26 45.63
N CYS A 335 0.88 -11.59 44.69
CA CYS A 335 1.41 -10.24 44.88
C CYS A 335 0.31 -9.21 45.20
N PHE A 336 -0.87 -9.33 44.57
CA PHE A 336 -2.00 -8.40 44.80
C PHE A 336 -2.99 -8.87 45.87
N GLY A 337 -3.06 -10.18 46.13
CA GLY A 337 -3.90 -10.80 47.17
C GLY A 337 -3.32 -10.64 48.59
N GLN A 338 -2.01 -10.41 48.73
CA GLN A 338 -1.36 -10.14 50.02
C GLN A 338 -1.35 -8.65 50.42
N ARG A 339 -2.50 -7.96 50.34
CA ARG A 339 -2.73 -6.84 51.27
C ARG A 339 -3.46 -7.40 52.50
N PRO A 340 -2.78 -7.74 53.61
CA PRO A 340 -3.47 -7.68 54.88
C PRO A 340 -3.97 -6.25 55.02
N ALA A 341 -5.27 -6.09 55.30
CA ALA A 341 -5.76 -4.83 55.84
C ALA A 341 -4.84 -4.44 57.01
N ALA A 342 -4.38 -3.20 57.04
CA ALA A 342 -3.75 -2.64 58.23
C ALA A 342 -4.75 -2.81 59.38
N GLY A 343 -4.53 -3.83 60.21
CA GLY A 343 -5.49 -4.30 61.21
C GLY A 343 -5.77 -5.80 61.10
N GLN A 344 -4.76 -6.64 61.38
CA GLN A 344 -5.04 -7.94 61.99
C GLN A 344 -4.83 -7.78 63.50
N PRO A 345 -5.82 -8.15 64.35
CA PRO A 345 -5.54 -8.41 65.76
C PRO A 345 -4.66 -9.65 65.86
N GLU A 346 -3.64 -9.57 66.72
CA GLU A 346 -2.81 -10.71 67.09
C GLU A 346 -3.69 -11.86 67.56
N MET A 347 -3.65 -12.99 66.86
CA MET A 347 -4.35 -14.20 67.29
C MET A 347 -3.42 -15.13 68.06
N PHE A 348 -2.42 -14.59 68.78
CA PHE A 348 -1.67 -15.28 69.84
C PHE A 348 -0.98 -14.25 70.75
N ALA A 349 -1.75 -13.62 71.65
CA ALA A 349 -1.30 -13.10 72.94
C ALA A 349 -2.52 -12.87 73.84
#